data_AF-A0A8T4I688-F1
#
_entry.id   AF-A0A8T4I688-F1
#
_cell.length_a   1.000
_cell.length_b   1.000
_cell.length_c   1.000
_cell.angle_alpha   90.00
_cell.angle_beta   90.00
_cell.angle_gamma   90.00
#
_symmetry.space_group_name_H-M   'P 1'
#
loop_
_entity.id
_entity.type
_entity.pdbx_description
1 polymer ?
#
loop_
_entity_poly.entity_id
_entity_poly.type
_entity_poly.pdbx_seq_one_letter_code
_entity_poly.pdbx_strand_id
1 'polypeptide(L)'
;DPRYAQIWYAVDELRHDIRGPIAPHAVHKRLLKMRAEGRIPGGPFDEGDLSILFREAMPASAGYFAEQVAKKAVASRLVDF
;
A
#
# COMPACT_ATOMS: atom_id res chain seq x y z
N ASP A 1 0.53 -1.77 10.78
CA ASP A 1 1.47 -2.65 10.06
C ASP A 1 2.12 -1.86 8.92
N PRO A 2 3.45 -1.72 8.91
CA PRO A 2 4.18 -0.93 7.90
C PRO A 2 4.05 -1.47 6.48
N ARG A 3 3.73 -2.76 6.29
CA ARG A 3 3.60 -3.36 4.95
C ARG A 3 2.49 -2.74 4.11
N TYR A 4 1.41 -2.26 4.72
CA TYR A 4 0.35 -1.55 4.00
C TYR A 4 0.83 -0.19 3.47
N ALA A 5 1.69 0.52 4.20
CA ALA A 5 2.30 1.75 3.71
C ALA A 5 3.25 1.47 2.53
N GLN A 6 3.96 0.32 2.56
CA GLN A 6 4.81 -0.10 1.43
C GLN A 6 3.97 -0.34 0.16
N ILE A 7 2.80 -0.98 0.28
CA ILE A 7 1.86 -1.13 -0.84
C ILE A 7 1.45 0.25 -1.38
N TRP A 8 1.09 1.19 -0.50
CA TRP A 8 0.73 2.55 -0.91
C TRP A 8 1.83 3.21 -1.73
N TYR A 9 3.08 3.22 -1.25
CA TYR A 9 4.20 3.79 -1.99
C TYR A 9 4.46 3.09 -3.33
N ALA A 10 4.35 1.77 -3.37
CA ALA A 10 4.51 1.02 -4.63
C ALA A 10 3.41 1.38 -5.65
N VAL A 11 2.17 1.51 -5.21
CA VAL A 11 1.03 1.90 -6.05
C VAL A 11 1.15 3.34 -6.54
N ASP A 12 1.58 4.26 -5.67
CA ASP A 12 1.80 5.67 -6.00
C ASP A 12 2.89 5.82 -7.07
N GLU A 13 4.02 5.13 -6.90
CA GLU A 13 5.09 5.12 -7.90
C GLU A 13 4.63 4.53 -9.24
N LEU A 14 3.92 3.40 -9.22
CA LEU A 14 3.39 2.77 -10.42
C LEU A 14 2.33 3.63 -11.14
N ARG A 15 1.61 4.48 -10.41
CA ARG A 15 0.58 5.35 -10.97
C ARG A 15 1.17 6.41 -11.91
N HIS A 16 2.42 6.81 -11.72
CA HIS A 16 3.12 7.72 -12.62
C HIS A 16 3.30 7.12 -14.03
N ASP A 17 3.47 5.80 -14.11
CA ASP A 17 3.71 5.09 -15.36
C ASP A 17 2.43 4.43 -15.93
N ILE A 18 1.49 4.05 -15.08
CA ILE A 18 0.30 3.26 -15.45
C ILE A 18 -0.98 4.10 -15.35
N ARG A 19 -1.58 4.39 -16.51
CA ARG A 19 -2.86 5.10 -16.62
C ARG A 19 -4.11 4.24 -16.34
N GLY A 20 -3.97 2.91 -16.43
CA GLY A 20 -5.07 1.96 -16.25
C GLY A 20 -5.11 1.30 -14.86
N PRO A 21 -5.87 0.21 -14.70
CA PRO A 21 -5.84 -0.61 -13.49
C PRO A 21 -4.41 -1.12 -13.22
N ILE A 22 -3.97 -1.04 -11.97
CA ILE A 22 -2.69 -1.60 -11.54
C ILE A 22 -2.95 -3.04 -11.09
N ALA A 23 -2.29 -4.00 -11.72
CA ALA A 23 -2.46 -5.41 -11.38
C ALA A 23 -1.64 -5.78 -10.12
N PRO A 24 -2.10 -6.76 -9.30
CA PRO A 24 -1.38 -7.19 -8.09
C PRO A 24 0.08 -7.59 -8.34
N HIS A 25 0.34 -8.31 -9.45
CA HIS A 25 1.69 -8.74 -9.82
C HIS A 25 2.63 -7.55 -10.10
N ALA A 26 2.12 -6.42 -10.59
CA ALA A 26 2.92 -5.23 -10.85
C ALA A 26 3.36 -4.59 -9.53
N VAL A 27 2.45 -4.52 -8.54
CA VAL A 27 2.75 -4.08 -7.17
C VAL A 27 3.77 -5.00 -6.53
N HIS A 28 3.61 -6.32 -6.64
CA HIS A 28 4.55 -7.30 -6.09
C HIS A 28 5.96 -7.10 -6.67
N LYS A 29 6.09 -7.00 -7.99
CA LYS A 29 7.38 -6.71 -8.65
C LYS A 29 8.00 -5.40 -8.16
N ARG A 30 7.19 -4.35 -7.96
CA ARG A 30 7.69 -3.08 -7.46
C ARG A 30 8.19 -3.19 -6.02
N LEU A 31 7.46 -3.88 -5.15
CA LEU A 31 7.87 -4.13 -3.76
C LEU A 31 9.18 -4.92 -3.67
N LEU A 32 9.36 -5.96 -4.50
CA LEU A 32 10.62 -6.71 -4.57
C LEU A 32 11.79 -5.81 -5.00
N LYS A 33 11.56 -4.91 -5.96
CA LYS A 33 12.56 -3.92 -6.39
C LYS A 33 12.89 -2.93 -5.27
N MET A 34 11.89 -2.36 -4.60
CA MET A 34 12.10 -1.45 -3.45
C MET A 34 12.87 -2.13 -2.31
N ARG A 35 12.62 -3.42 -2.08
CA ARG A 35 13.37 -4.23 -1.11
C ARG A 35 14.83 -4.40 -1.53
N ALA A 36 15.08 -4.73 -2.79
CA ALA A 36 16.43 -4.84 -3.34
C ALA A 36 17.20 -3.50 -3.27
N GLU A 37 16.49 -2.38 -3.39
CA GLU A 37 17.02 -1.02 -3.22
C GLU A 37 17.21 -0.63 -1.73
N GLY A 38 16.82 -1.46 -0.77
CA GLY A 38 16.91 -1.17 0.67
C GLY A 38 15.90 -0.12 1.17
N ARG A 39 14.87 0.21 0.38
CA ARG A 39 13.90 1.28 0.69
C ARG A 39 12.76 0.85 1.60
N ILE A 40 12.54 -0.46 1.75
CA ILE A 40 11.51 -1.00 2.63
C ILE A 40 12.09 -2.02 3.61
N PRO A 41 11.70 -1.97 4.89
CA PRO A 41 12.13 -2.95 5.87
C PRO A 41 11.34 -4.27 5.73
N GLY A 42 12.02 -5.39 6.00
CA GLY A 42 11.40 -6.72 6.12
C GLY A 42 11.01 -7.38 4.80
N GLY A 43 10.13 -8.38 4.90
CA GLY A 43 9.49 -9.03 3.75
C GLY A 43 8.20 -8.30 3.36
N PRO A 44 8.05 -7.86 2.10
CA PRO A 44 6.77 -7.33 1.62
C PRO A 44 5.71 -8.44 1.58
N PHE A 45 4.45 -8.06 1.36
CA PHE A 45 3.42 -9.02 0.99
C PHE A 45 3.83 -9.82 -0.25
N ASP A 46 3.52 -11.11 -0.25
CA ASP A 46 3.68 -11.93 -1.43
C ASP A 46 2.56 -11.67 -2.45
N GLU A 47 2.67 -12.28 -3.62
CA GLU A 47 1.69 -12.09 -4.70
C GLU A 47 0.29 -12.64 -4.36
N GLY A 48 0.23 -13.71 -3.56
CA GLY A 48 -1.02 -14.34 -3.14
C GLY A 48 -1.80 -13.43 -2.21
N ASP A 49 -1.12 -12.90 -1.19
CA ASP A 49 -1.68 -11.93 -0.25
C ASP A 49 -2.17 -10.67 -0.96
N LEU A 50 -1.38 -10.14 -1.91
CA LEU A 50 -1.77 -8.97 -2.70
C LEU A 50 -2.98 -9.25 -3.57
N SER A 51 -3.09 -10.45 -4.14
CA SER A 51 -4.23 -10.85 -4.96
C SER A 51 -5.52 -10.95 -4.14
N ILE A 52 -5.43 -11.42 -2.89
CA ILE A 52 -6.56 -11.43 -1.95
C ILE A 52 -6.95 -10.00 -1.59
N LEU A 53 -5.98 -9.17 -1.21
CA LEU A 53 -6.23 -7.78 -0.81
C LEU A 53 -6.89 -6.96 -1.93
N PHE A 54 -6.46 -7.15 -3.17
CA PHE A 54 -7.06 -6.47 -4.32
C PHE A 54 -8.47 -6.98 -4.65
N ARG A 55 -8.73 -8.27 -4.40
CA ARG A 55 -10.07 -8.86 -4.60
C ARG A 55 -11.07 -8.37 -3.55
N GLU A 56 -10.63 -8.23 -2.31
CA GLU A 56 -11.46 -7.77 -1.19
C GLU A 56 -11.57 -6.24 -1.12
N ALA A 57 -10.81 -5.52 -1.96
CA ALA A 57 -10.88 -4.07 -2.02
C ALA A 57 -12.29 -3.60 -2.39
N MET A 58 -12.76 -2.56 -1.70
CA MET A 58 -14.05 -1.91 -1.96
C MET A 58 -13.82 -0.48 -2.47
N PRO A 59 -13.62 -0.27 -3.79
CA PRO A 59 -13.24 1.03 -4.34
C PRO A 59 -14.23 2.15 -4.01
N ALA A 60 -15.54 1.84 -3.98
CA ALA A 60 -16.60 2.78 -3.63
C ALA A 60 -16.46 3.36 -2.21
N SER A 61 -15.83 2.60 -1.30
CA SER A 61 -15.64 2.99 0.10
C SER A 61 -14.22 3.51 0.37
N ALA A 62 -13.37 3.65 -0.65
CA ALA A 62 -11.96 4.04 -0.47
C ALA A 62 -11.82 5.39 0.25
N GLY A 63 -12.64 6.38 -0.10
CA GLY A 63 -12.64 7.70 0.56
C GLY A 63 -12.97 7.61 2.05
N TYR A 64 -13.96 6.81 2.42
CA TYR A 64 -14.32 6.57 3.82
C TYR A 64 -13.16 5.96 4.60
N PHE A 65 -12.54 4.90 4.08
CA PHE A 65 -11.41 4.25 4.76
C PHE A 65 -10.17 5.16 4.83
N ALA A 66 -9.90 5.95 3.80
CA ALA A 66 -8.81 6.93 3.81
C ALA A 66 -8.99 7.98 4.92
N GLU A 67 -10.20 8.49 5.10
CA GLU A 67 -10.52 9.43 6.18
C GLU A 67 -10.31 8.80 7.57
N GLN A 68 -10.73 7.54 7.75
CA GLN A 68 -10.53 6.81 9.01
C GLN A 68 -9.05 6.57 9.32
N VAL A 69 -8.24 6.22 8.32
CA VAL A 69 -6.79 6.08 8.46
C VAL A 69 -6.15 7.42 8.83
N ALA A 70 -6.56 8.52 8.18
CA ALA A 70 -6.06 9.86 8.48
C ALA A 70 -6.39 10.29 9.92
N LYS A 71 -7.64 10.09 10.37
CA LYS A 71 -8.05 10.37 11.75
C LYS A 71 -7.21 9.62 12.77
N LYS A 72 -7.00 8.32 12.56
CA LYS A 72 -6.14 7.49 13.43
C LYS A 72 -4.68 7.98 13.42
N ALA A 73 -4.13 8.30 12.26
CA ALA A 73 -2.76 8.81 12.14
C ALA A 73 -2.56 10.15 12.86
N VAL A 74 -3.53 11.06 12.79
CA VAL A 74 -3.51 12.32 13.55
C VAL A 74 -3.59 12.05 15.05
N ALA A 75 -4.53 11.19 15.49
CA ALA A 75 -4.69 10.86 16.89
C ALA A 75 -3.41 10.23 17.48
N SER A 76 -2.75 9.32 16.75
CA SER A 76 -1.49 8.72 17.20
C SER A 76 -0.40 9.75 17.44
N ARG A 77 -0.31 10.81 16.62
CA ARG A 77 0.67 11.90 16.81
C ARG A 77 0.41 12.74 18.06
N LEU A 78 -0.83 12.77 18.55
CA LEU A 78 -1.21 13.57 19.73
C LEU A 78 -0.98 12.82 21.05
N VAL A 79 -0.87 11.49 21.01
CA VAL A 79 -0.68 10.63 22.21
C VAL A 79 0.81 10.39 22.51
N ASP A 80 1.70 10.59 21.53
CA ASP A 80 3.17 10.47 21.68
C ASP A 80 3.85 11.69 22.35
N PHE A 81 3.10 12.52 23.11
CA PHE A 81 3.63 13.67 23.88
C PHE A 81 3.42 13.50 25.38
#